data_AF-A0A7L1AMY1-F1
#
_entry.id   AF-A0A7L1AMY1-F1
#
_cell.length_a   1.000
_cell.length_b   1.000
_cell.length_c   1.000
_cell.angle_alpha   90.00
_cell.angle_beta   90.00
_cell.angle_gamma   90.00
#
_symmetry.space_group_name_H-M   'P 1'
#
loop_
_entity.id
_entity.type
_entity.pdbx_description
1 polymer ?
#
loop_
_entity_poly.entity_id
_entity_poly.type
_entity_poly.pdbx_seq_one_letter_code
_entity_poly.pdbx_strand_id
1 'polypeptide(L)'
;MVQATPFLLVLFLALGAHGLSTEKCNLTGFWKNDLGSNMTIFEVSKGGNFRGIYHTAVSATTKKIEKSPLQGFQHINPLNQPTFGFTVNWTFSDSITVFTGQCFVNDKGKEVLETMWLLRSHADKLENDWTATLVGYNQFERAEEQ
;
A
#
# COMPACT_ATOMS: atom_id res chain seq x y z
N MET A 1 -7.39 10.50 -66.11
CA MET A 1 -7.34 9.47 -65.06
C MET A 1 -6.35 9.95 -64.01
N VAL A 2 -6.84 10.13 -62.78
CA VAL A 2 -6.14 10.84 -61.70
C VAL A 2 -5.10 9.93 -61.06
N GLN A 3 -3.86 10.40 -61.01
CA GLN A 3 -2.73 9.68 -60.41
C GLN A 3 -2.72 9.95 -58.90
N ALA A 4 -3.17 8.97 -58.12
CA ALA A 4 -3.15 9.05 -56.66
C ALA A 4 -1.72 8.79 -56.14
N THR A 5 -1.16 9.76 -55.43
CA THR A 5 0.16 9.72 -54.79
C THR A 5 0.15 8.79 -53.56
N PRO A 6 1.12 7.87 -53.41
CA PRO A 6 1.17 6.91 -52.30
C PRO A 6 1.84 7.48 -51.03
N PHE A 7 1.90 8.81 -50.89
CA PHE A 7 2.71 9.46 -49.84
C PHE A 7 1.95 9.77 -48.54
N LEU A 8 0.64 9.47 -48.49
CA LEU A 8 -0.23 9.82 -47.36
C LEU A 8 -0.48 8.69 -46.35
N LEU A 9 0.03 7.47 -46.59
CA LEU A 9 -0.21 6.33 -45.69
C LEU A 9 0.80 6.19 -44.54
N VAL A 10 1.93 6.90 -44.58
CA VAL A 10 3.00 6.71 -43.58
C VAL A 10 2.79 7.54 -42.31
N LEU A 11 1.96 8.59 -42.36
CA LEU A 11 1.81 9.51 -41.22
C LEU A 11 0.82 9.01 -40.14
N PHE A 12 -0.01 8.01 -40.42
CA PHE A 12 -0.98 7.48 -39.44
C PHE A 12 -0.43 6.37 -38.55
N LEU A 13 0.74 5.80 -38.87
CA LEU A 13 1.35 4.74 -38.04
C LEU A 13 2.20 5.30 -36.89
N ALA A 14 2.53 6.60 -36.89
CA ALA A 14 3.35 7.21 -35.83
C ALA A 14 2.56 7.58 -34.56
N LEU A 15 1.22 7.59 -34.59
CA LEU A 15 0.40 7.93 -33.41
C LEU A 15 0.09 6.72 -32.50
N GLY A 16 0.39 5.49 -32.94
CA GLY A 16 -0.08 4.26 -32.27
C GLY A 16 0.82 3.70 -31.16
N ALA A 17 1.95 4.34 -30.84
CA ALA A 17 2.89 3.84 -29.85
C ALA A 17 3.21 4.89 -28.77
N HIS A 18 2.18 5.55 -28.24
CA HIS A 18 2.27 5.93 -26.83
C HIS A 18 2.19 4.62 -26.07
N GLY A 19 3.34 3.98 -25.85
CA GLY A 19 3.42 2.84 -24.96
C GLY A 19 2.68 3.23 -23.70
N LEU A 20 1.59 2.51 -23.40
CA LEU A 20 0.92 2.60 -22.12
C LEU A 20 1.97 2.20 -21.09
N SER A 21 2.73 3.20 -20.62
CA SER A 21 3.58 3.08 -19.45
C SER A 21 2.59 2.86 -18.32
N THR A 22 2.27 1.60 -18.07
CA THR A 22 1.44 1.18 -16.95
C THR A 22 2.11 1.72 -15.70
N GLU A 23 1.51 2.76 -15.10
CA GLU A 23 2.11 3.46 -13.98
C GLU A 23 2.35 2.49 -12.83
N LYS A 24 3.58 2.49 -12.32
CA LYS A 24 4.04 1.56 -11.31
C LYS A 24 3.79 2.13 -9.93
N CYS A 25 2.99 1.39 -9.16
CA CYS A 25 2.76 1.64 -7.76
C CYS A 25 3.94 1.08 -6.93
N ASN A 26 4.64 1.95 -6.21
CA ASN A 26 5.82 1.64 -5.41
C ASN A 26 5.50 1.80 -3.92
N LEU A 27 5.59 0.73 -3.13
CA LEU A 27 5.32 0.84 -1.69
C LEU A 27 6.34 1.69 -0.92
N THR A 28 7.58 1.81 -1.39
CA THR A 28 8.64 2.57 -0.68
C THR A 28 8.23 4.03 -0.53
N GLY A 29 8.37 4.59 0.67
CA GLY A 29 8.11 6.01 0.96
C GLY A 29 7.12 6.24 2.11
N PHE A 30 6.55 7.44 2.13
CA PHE A 30 5.66 7.92 3.19
C PHE A 30 4.19 7.84 2.75
N TRP A 31 3.37 7.36 3.66
CA TRP A 31 1.96 7.12 3.46
C TRP A 31 1.16 7.64 4.64
N LYS A 32 -0.03 8.17 4.37
CA LYS A 32 -0.98 8.60 5.38
C LYS A 32 -2.34 8.00 5.08
N ASN A 33 -3.02 7.47 6.10
CA ASN A 33 -4.37 6.95 5.94
C ASN A 33 -5.47 7.96 6.26
N ASP A 34 -6.70 7.55 5.94
CA ASP A 34 -7.96 8.25 6.19
C ASP A 34 -8.22 8.57 7.68
N LEU A 35 -7.59 7.85 8.61
CA LEU A 35 -7.64 8.13 10.05
C LEU A 35 -6.52 9.06 10.53
N GLY A 36 -5.63 9.50 9.62
CA GLY A 36 -4.50 10.37 9.93
C GLY A 36 -3.24 9.66 10.43
N SER A 37 -3.21 8.32 10.42
CA SER A 37 -2.02 7.54 10.77
C SER A 37 -0.98 7.64 9.67
N ASN A 38 0.30 7.69 10.05
CA ASN A 38 1.42 7.76 9.12
C ASN A 38 2.19 6.45 9.09
N MET A 39 2.71 6.10 7.93
CA MET A 39 3.51 4.92 7.71
C MET A 39 4.68 5.25 6.80
N THR A 40 5.89 4.84 7.18
CA THR A 40 7.07 4.87 6.32
C THR A 40 7.43 3.43 5.97
N ILE A 41 7.42 3.11 4.68
CA ILE A 41 7.93 1.84 4.17
C ILE A 41 9.33 2.10 3.60
N PHE A 42 10.32 1.36 4.10
CA PHE A 42 11.69 1.42 3.60
C PHE A 42 11.81 0.66 2.28
N GLU A 43 13.02 0.63 1.72
CA GLU A 43 13.30 -0.05 0.45
C GLU A 43 12.75 -1.49 0.45
N VAL A 44 11.97 -1.79 -0.60
CA VAL A 44 11.49 -3.15 -0.85
C VAL A 44 12.57 -3.95 -1.55
N SER A 45 12.95 -5.09 -0.97
CA SER A 45 13.99 -5.95 -1.53
C SER A 45 13.57 -6.59 -2.86
N LYS A 46 14.54 -7.15 -3.58
CA LYS A 46 14.29 -7.96 -4.80
C LYS A 46 13.36 -9.15 -4.55
N GLY A 47 13.30 -9.65 -3.31
CA GLY A 47 12.40 -10.74 -2.91
C GLY A 47 11.02 -10.26 -2.43
N GLY A 48 10.76 -8.96 -2.43
CA GLY A 48 9.47 -8.37 -2.04
C GLY A 48 9.35 -8.05 -0.55
N ASN A 49 10.31 -8.50 0.28
CA ASN A 49 10.35 -8.19 1.70
C ASN A 49 10.66 -6.71 1.94
N PHE A 50 9.97 -6.12 2.91
CA PHE A 50 10.20 -4.75 3.36
C PHE A 50 10.02 -4.61 4.88
N ARG A 51 10.57 -3.53 5.41
CA ARG A 51 10.40 -3.08 6.79
C ARG A 51 9.92 -1.63 6.78
N GLY A 52 9.49 -1.13 7.92
CA GLY A 52 9.09 0.24 8.05
C GLY A 52 8.77 0.63 9.49
N ILE A 53 8.16 1.80 9.61
CA ILE A 53 7.65 2.34 10.87
C ILE A 53 6.21 2.77 10.65
N TYR A 54 5.34 2.40 11.58
CA TYR A 54 3.94 2.82 11.65
C TYR A 54 3.75 3.74 12.84
N HIS A 55 3.03 4.85 12.65
CA HIS A 55 2.63 5.78 13.69
C HIS A 55 1.13 6.03 13.58
N THR A 56 0.37 5.34 14.43
CA THR A 56 -1.09 5.46 14.45
C THR A 56 -1.54 6.80 15.00
N ALA A 57 -2.64 7.35 14.48
CA ALA A 57 -3.30 8.52 15.06
C ALA A 57 -4.33 8.16 16.13
N VAL A 58 -4.71 6.88 16.22
CA VAL A 58 -5.77 6.38 17.10
C VAL A 58 -5.32 5.14 17.86
N SER A 59 -5.84 4.95 19.07
CA SER A 59 -5.64 3.74 19.88
C SER A 59 -6.87 3.47 20.73
N ALA A 60 -7.17 2.18 20.96
CA ALA A 60 -8.16 1.75 21.94
C ALA A 60 -7.61 1.70 23.38
N THR A 61 -6.30 1.91 23.56
CA THR A 61 -5.64 1.91 24.87
C THR A 61 -5.45 3.33 25.39
N THR A 62 -5.28 3.48 26.71
CA THR A 62 -4.90 4.75 27.35
C THR A 62 -3.38 4.99 27.36
N LYS A 63 -2.60 4.01 26.89
CA LYS A 63 -1.14 4.12 26.81
C LYS A 63 -0.77 5.17 25.75
N LYS A 64 0.32 5.91 25.99
CA LYS A 64 0.83 6.88 25.03
C LYS A 64 1.17 6.16 23.72
N ILE A 65 0.68 6.71 22.60
CA ILE A 65 1.01 6.20 21.27
C ILE A 65 2.49 6.43 20.99
N GLU A 66 3.15 5.40 20.49
CA GLU A 66 4.56 5.41 20.09
C GLU A 66 4.73 4.81 18.69
N LYS A 67 5.81 5.19 18.02
CA LYS A 67 6.19 4.59 16.72
C LYS A 67 6.43 3.09 16.90
N SER A 68 5.89 2.30 15.98
CA SER A 68 5.91 0.84 16.03
C SER A 68 6.52 0.26 14.75
N PRO A 69 7.38 -0.76 14.82
CA PRO A 69 7.97 -1.37 13.64
C PRO A 69 6.92 -2.14 12.84
N LEU A 70 7.08 -2.11 11.52
CA LEU A 70 6.35 -2.99 10.61
C LEU A 70 7.29 -3.82 9.75
N GLN A 71 6.83 -5.00 9.36
CA GLN A 71 7.53 -5.89 8.43
C GLN A 71 6.51 -6.60 7.53
N GLY A 72 6.83 -6.72 6.25
CA GLY A 72 5.91 -7.29 5.28
C GLY A 72 6.56 -7.78 4.01
N PHE A 73 5.71 -8.19 3.08
CA PHE A 73 6.06 -8.64 1.75
C PHE A 73 5.09 -8.05 0.73
N GLN A 74 5.60 -7.68 -0.43
CA GLN A 74 4.79 -7.44 -1.62
C GLN A 74 5.03 -8.53 -2.65
N HIS A 75 4.04 -8.77 -3.50
CA HIS A 75 4.20 -9.68 -4.62
C HIS A 75 5.16 -9.08 -5.66
N ILE A 76 6.15 -9.85 -6.10
CA ILE A 76 7.06 -9.47 -7.18
C ILE A 76 6.40 -9.86 -8.51
N ASN A 77 5.42 -9.07 -8.96
CA ASN A 77 4.76 -9.27 -10.25
C ASN A 77 5.41 -8.38 -11.33
N PRO A 78 5.44 -8.77 -12.62
CA PRO A 78 5.49 -7.82 -13.73
C PRO A 78 4.31 -6.83 -13.78
N LEU A 79 3.20 -7.12 -13.09
CA LEU A 79 2.08 -6.18 -12.93
C LEU A 79 2.47 -4.99 -12.05
N ASN A 80 2.15 -3.79 -12.53
CA ASN A 80 2.58 -2.51 -11.96
C ASN A 80 1.79 -2.06 -10.71
N GLN A 81 0.89 -2.88 -10.18
CA GLN A 81 -0.01 -2.56 -9.06
C GLN A 81 -0.07 -3.75 -8.08
N PRO A 82 1.00 -3.98 -7.27
CA PRO A 82 1.18 -5.22 -6.51
C PRO A 82 0.23 -5.34 -5.31
N THR A 83 -0.16 -6.58 -5.00
CA THR A 83 -0.72 -6.94 -3.69
C THR A 83 0.39 -7.07 -2.66
N PHE A 84 0.08 -6.78 -1.41
CA PHE A 84 1.05 -6.84 -0.32
C PHE A 84 0.37 -7.15 1.02
N GLY A 85 1.19 -7.49 2.01
CA GLY A 85 0.76 -7.56 3.39
C GLY A 85 1.91 -7.26 4.34
N PHE A 86 1.58 -6.72 5.51
CA PHE A 86 2.55 -6.40 6.55
C PHE A 86 1.95 -6.54 7.94
N THR A 87 2.83 -6.73 8.91
CA THR A 87 2.51 -6.84 10.32
C THR A 87 3.08 -5.63 11.06
N VAL A 88 2.29 -5.01 11.92
CA VAL A 88 2.72 -3.98 12.88
C VAL A 88 2.76 -4.59 14.26
N ASN A 89 3.94 -4.58 14.89
CA ASN A 89 4.10 -4.99 16.28
C ASN A 89 4.06 -3.74 17.17
N TRP A 90 2.98 -3.55 17.92
CA TRP A 90 2.75 -2.30 18.65
C TRP A 90 3.69 -2.19 19.86
N THR A 91 4.54 -1.17 19.88
CA THR A 91 5.56 -0.98 20.95
C THR A 91 4.97 -0.51 22.27
N PHE A 92 3.74 0.00 22.24
CA PHE A 92 3.06 0.57 23.39
C PHE A 92 1.86 -0.26 23.85
N SER A 93 1.58 -1.44 23.28
CA SER A 93 0.47 -2.30 23.71
C SER A 93 0.75 -3.77 23.43
N ASP A 94 0.07 -4.67 24.15
CA ASP A 94 0.18 -6.11 23.94
C ASP A 94 -0.77 -6.55 22.82
N SER A 95 -0.54 -6.02 21.62
CA SER A 95 -1.36 -6.32 20.44
C SER A 95 -0.52 -6.33 19.17
N ILE A 96 -1.08 -6.90 18.11
CA ILE A 96 -0.47 -6.97 16.78
C ILE A 96 -1.53 -6.66 15.73
N THR A 97 -1.18 -5.92 14.69
CA THR A 97 -2.08 -5.70 13.55
C THR A 97 -1.46 -6.24 12.29
N VAL A 98 -2.24 -6.97 11.50
CA VAL A 98 -1.86 -7.34 10.13
C VAL A 98 -2.69 -6.52 9.15
N PHE A 99 -2.04 -6.05 8.10
CA PHE A 99 -2.66 -5.39 6.96
C PHE A 99 -2.42 -6.25 5.71
N THR A 100 -3.43 -6.32 4.86
CA THR A 100 -3.33 -6.89 3.51
C THR A 100 -4.06 -5.99 2.54
N GLY A 101 -3.51 -5.81 1.35
CA GLY A 101 -4.07 -4.87 0.41
C GLY A 101 -3.42 -4.89 -0.96
N GLN A 102 -3.78 -3.89 -1.76
CA GLN A 102 -3.24 -3.68 -3.09
C GLN A 102 -2.90 -2.21 -3.32
N CYS A 103 -1.77 -2.01 -3.98
CA CYS A 103 -1.29 -0.70 -4.41
C CYS A 103 -1.87 -0.40 -5.79
N PHE A 104 -2.69 0.63 -5.91
CA PHE A 104 -3.30 1.08 -7.16
C PHE A 104 -2.72 2.41 -7.62
N VAL A 105 -2.79 2.67 -8.92
CA VAL A 105 -2.62 4.00 -9.50
C VAL A 105 -3.94 4.41 -10.13
N ASN A 106 -4.56 5.47 -9.62
CA ASN A 106 -5.89 5.89 -10.07
C ASN A 106 -5.84 6.65 -11.41
N ASP A 107 -7.00 7.00 -11.95
CA ASP A 107 -7.15 7.71 -13.24
C ASP A 107 -6.46 9.09 -13.28
N LYS A 108 -6.02 9.62 -12.13
CA LYS A 108 -5.26 10.87 -12.00
C LYS A 108 -3.75 10.65 -11.84
N GLY A 109 -3.29 9.41 -11.99
CA GLY A 109 -1.91 9.00 -11.78
C GLY A 109 -1.43 9.03 -10.32
N LYS A 110 -2.37 9.02 -9.36
CA LYS A 110 -2.02 9.00 -7.93
C LYS A 110 -2.03 7.59 -7.39
N GLU A 111 -0.97 7.25 -6.67
CA GLU A 111 -0.86 5.98 -5.96
C GLU A 111 -1.76 5.95 -4.71
N VAL A 112 -2.48 4.86 -4.52
CA VAL A 112 -3.40 4.62 -3.40
C VAL A 112 -3.21 3.20 -2.90
N LEU A 113 -3.13 3.00 -1.58
CA LEU A 113 -3.16 1.66 -0.98
C LEU A 113 -4.56 1.38 -0.44
N GLU A 114 -5.23 0.39 -1.01
CA GLU A 114 -6.48 -0.13 -0.47
C GLU A 114 -6.16 -1.32 0.42
N THR A 115 -6.50 -1.22 1.71
CA THR A 115 -6.12 -2.23 2.70
C THR A 115 -7.28 -2.63 3.60
N MET A 116 -7.26 -3.89 4.00
CA MET A 116 -7.99 -4.39 5.16
C MET A 116 -6.99 -4.78 6.26
N TRP A 117 -7.46 -4.74 7.50
CA TRP A 117 -6.63 -5.12 8.64
C TRP A 117 -7.37 -5.95 9.67
N LEU A 118 -6.61 -6.75 10.41
CA LEU A 118 -7.02 -7.43 11.62
C LEU A 118 -6.14 -6.97 12.77
N LEU A 119 -6.74 -6.40 13.81
CA LEU A 119 -6.07 -6.07 15.07
C LEU A 119 -6.33 -7.21 16.04
N ARG A 120 -5.27 -7.85 16.50
CA ARG A 120 -5.31 -8.90 17.50
C ARG A 120 -4.80 -8.39 18.84
N SER A 121 -5.70 -8.30 19.81
CA SER A 121 -5.39 -8.02 21.22
C SER A 121 -4.89 -9.27 21.95
N HIS A 122 -4.08 -9.06 23.00
CA HIS A 122 -3.82 -10.10 23.99
C HIS A 122 -5.13 -10.52 24.67
N ALA A 123 -5.32 -11.83 24.83
CA ALA A 123 -6.39 -12.40 25.62
C ALA A 123 -5.77 -13.16 26.79
N ASP A 124 -6.15 -12.80 28.02
CA ASP A 124 -5.57 -13.41 29.23
C ASP A 124 -5.84 -14.93 29.32
N LYS A 125 -6.90 -15.40 28.66
CA LYS A 125 -7.33 -16.80 28.63
C LYS A 125 -7.94 -17.17 27.28
N LEU A 126 -7.93 -18.47 26.97
CA LEU A 126 -8.46 -19.00 25.71
C LEU A 126 -9.97 -18.72 25.57
N GLU A 127 -10.75 -18.71 26.65
CA GLU A 127 -12.19 -18.46 26.59
C GLU A 127 -12.52 -17.00 26.19
N ASN A 128 -11.54 -16.10 26.27
CA ASN A 128 -11.67 -14.69 25.86
C ASN A 128 -11.23 -14.46 24.41
N ASP A 129 -10.79 -15.50 23.70
CA ASP A 129 -10.28 -15.40 22.33
C ASP A 129 -11.30 -14.80 21.35
N TRP A 130 -12.58 -15.10 21.54
CA TRP A 130 -13.66 -14.71 20.64
C TRP A 130 -13.83 -13.19 20.49
N THR A 131 -13.40 -12.39 21.48
CA THR A 131 -13.43 -10.92 21.42
C THR A 131 -12.10 -10.29 20.98
N ALA A 132 -11.05 -11.08 20.83
CA ALA A 132 -9.69 -10.55 20.77
C ALA A 132 -9.28 -10.05 19.37
N THR A 133 -10.11 -10.26 18.34
CA THR A 133 -9.80 -9.85 16.96
C THR A 133 -10.82 -8.84 16.45
N LEU A 134 -10.34 -7.63 16.13
CA LEU A 134 -11.11 -6.61 15.42
C LEU A 134 -10.72 -6.59 13.94
N VAL A 135 -11.62 -6.12 13.09
CA VAL A 135 -11.42 -5.98 11.64
C VAL A 135 -11.77 -4.57 11.19
N GLY A 136 -11.08 -4.08 10.17
CA GLY A 136 -11.41 -2.82 9.52
C GLY A 136 -10.74 -2.65 8.17
N TYR A 137 -10.88 -1.44 7.63
CA TYR A 137 -10.26 -1.02 6.38
C TYR A 137 -9.48 0.27 6.61
N ASN A 138 -8.50 0.54 5.74
CA ASN A 138 -7.87 1.84 5.61
C ASN A 138 -7.44 2.08 4.17
N GLN A 139 -7.58 3.32 3.74
CA GLN A 139 -7.07 3.81 2.47
C GLN A 139 -5.86 4.70 2.76
N PHE A 140 -4.72 4.44 2.12
CA PHE A 140 -3.53 5.27 2.26
C PHE A 140 -3.23 6.03 0.97
N GLU A 141 -2.82 7.28 1.13
CA GLU A 141 -2.29 8.12 0.06
C GLU A 141 -0.84 8.52 0.36
N ARG A 142 -0.12 8.97 -0.66
CA ARG A 142 1.23 9.53 -0.50
C ARG A 142 1.23 10.73 0.45
N ALA A 143 2.25 10.78 1.31
CA ALA A 143 2.49 11.90 2.22
C ALA A 143 3.89 12.48 2.03
N GLU A 144 4.10 13.70 2.51
CA GLU A 144 5.43 14.28 2.66
C GLU A 144 6.14 13.69 3.89
N GLU A 145 7.47 13.67 3.85
CA GLU A 145 8.29 13.30 5.01
C GLU A 145 8.03 14.26 6.17
N GLN A 146 7.81 13.71 7.37
CA GLN A 146 7.59 14.49 8.61
C GLN A 146 8.83 14.53 9.49
#